data_AF-A0A967BT94-F1
#
_entry.id   AF-A0A967BT94-F1
#
_cell.length_a   1.000
_cell.length_b   1.000
_cell.length_c   1.000
_cell.angle_alpha   90.00
_cell.angle_beta   90.00
_cell.angle_gamma   90.00
#
_symmetry.space_group_name_H-M   'P 1'
#
loop_
_entity.id
_entity.type
_entity.pdbx_description
1 polymer ?
#
loop_
_entity_poly.entity_id
_entity_poly.type
_entity_poly.pdbx_seq_one_letter_code
_entity_poly.pdbx_strand_id
1 'polypeptide(L)'
;MNSETLIMIFSEDTLETLFPAQRTNDFFEALFGDADEGAYDIKLSFQEYDEGASMLRFYLDLYERPGCCLVCSLTHGLPGVFSRHPVIDIKGLVADIERQLDGRARCVDWKLGTTQQRGKSLHSIPLNIFIAPA
;
A
#
# COMPACT_ATOMS: atom_id res chain seq x y z
N MET A 1 19.23 -9.77 6.48
CA MET A 1 18.58 -8.48 6.81
C MET A 1 17.75 -8.75 8.04
N ASN A 2 17.80 -7.88 9.07
CA ASN A 2 17.02 -8.11 10.28
C ASN A 2 15.86 -7.11 10.31
N SER A 3 14.76 -7.50 10.94
CA SER A 3 13.51 -6.71 10.99
C SER A 3 13.71 -5.30 11.56
N GLU A 4 14.60 -5.12 12.54
CA GLU A 4 14.90 -3.82 13.14
C GLU A 4 15.47 -2.81 12.12
N THR A 5 16.35 -3.27 11.22
CA THR A 5 16.89 -2.42 10.16
C THR A 5 15.81 -2.01 9.17
N LEU A 6 14.89 -2.92 8.84
CA LEU A 6 13.81 -2.65 7.92
C LEU A 6 12.79 -1.69 8.51
N ILE A 7 12.52 -1.76 9.81
CA ILE A 7 11.67 -0.78 10.51
C ILE A 7 12.29 0.63 10.44
N MET A 8 13.62 0.75 10.54
CA MET A 8 14.30 2.04 10.39
C MET A 8 14.25 2.56 8.95
N ILE A 9 14.42 1.69 7.95
CA ILE A 9 14.32 2.06 6.53
C ILE A 9 12.89 2.47 6.20
N PHE A 10 11.91 1.65 6.56
CA PHE A 10 10.48 1.86 6.33
C PHE A 10 9.82 2.55 7.52
N SER A 11 10.43 3.67 7.93
CA SER A 11 9.86 4.57 8.92
C SER A 11 8.57 5.22 8.39
N GLU A 12 7.73 5.77 9.27
CA GLU A 12 6.49 6.43 8.86
C GLU A 12 6.74 7.58 7.85
N ASP A 13 7.81 8.36 8.05
CA ASP A 13 8.24 9.42 7.13
C ASP A 13 8.62 8.89 5.75
N THR A 14 9.39 7.79 5.71
CA THR A 14 9.74 7.12 4.45
C THR A 14 8.48 6.61 3.75
N LEU A 15 7.55 5.99 4.49
CA LEU A 15 6.32 5.43 3.94
C LEU A 15 5.39 6.52 3.42
N GLU A 16 5.30 7.67 4.11
CA GLU A 16 4.56 8.84 3.65
C GLU A 16 5.20 9.45 2.39
N THR A 17 6.52 9.43 2.28
CA THR A 17 7.24 9.85 1.06
C THR A 17 6.97 8.89 -0.10
N LEU A 18 6.97 7.58 0.16
CA LEU A 18 6.73 6.53 -0.85
C LEU A 18 5.27 6.52 -1.32
N PHE A 19 4.33 6.80 -0.42
CA PHE A 19 2.90 6.82 -0.69
C PHE A 19 2.24 8.00 0.05
N PRO A 20 2.33 9.21 -0.50
CA PRO A 20 1.76 10.40 0.14
C PRO A 20 0.24 10.35 0.12
N ALA A 21 -0.40 10.99 1.11
CA ALA A 21 -1.85 11.09 1.19
C ALA A 21 -2.48 11.70 -0.09
N GLN A 22 -1.76 12.63 -0.73
CA GLN A 22 -2.16 13.24 -2.01
C GLN A 22 -2.43 12.21 -3.11
N ARG A 23 -1.72 11.08 -3.11
CA ARG A 23 -1.93 10.01 -4.10
C ARG A 23 -3.35 9.44 -4.05
N THR A 24 -3.97 9.51 -2.88
CA THR A 24 -5.38 9.11 -2.71
C THR A 24 -6.32 10.13 -3.34
N ASN A 25 -6.05 11.43 -3.13
CA ASN A 25 -6.81 12.50 -3.77
C ASN A 25 -6.72 12.39 -5.30
N ASP A 26 -5.51 12.24 -5.83
CA ASP A 26 -5.27 12.09 -7.26
C ASP A 26 -5.98 10.86 -7.84
N PHE A 27 -6.09 9.77 -7.06
CA PHE A 27 -6.81 8.57 -7.44
C PHE A 27 -8.31 8.85 -7.59
N PHE A 28 -8.92 9.52 -6.61
CA PHE A 28 -10.33 9.86 -6.66
C PHE A 28 -10.64 10.95 -7.70
N GLU A 29 -9.77 11.92 -7.86
CA GLU A 29 -9.87 12.91 -8.93
C GLU A 29 -9.81 12.26 -10.32
N ALA A 30 -8.94 11.26 -10.52
CA ALA A 30 -8.89 10.52 -11.78
C ALA A 30 -10.14 9.65 -12.03
N LEU A 31 -10.81 9.17 -10.98
CA LEU A 31 -11.99 8.31 -11.08
C LEU A 31 -13.31 9.10 -11.21
N PHE A 32 -13.45 10.17 -10.44
CA PHE A 32 -14.70 10.91 -10.27
C PHE A 32 -14.61 12.37 -10.76
N GLY A 33 -13.40 12.88 -11.03
CA GLY A 33 -13.17 14.28 -11.36
C GLY A 33 -13.12 15.20 -10.13
N ASP A 34 -13.30 14.64 -8.93
CA ASP A 34 -13.30 15.34 -7.65
C ASP A 34 -12.74 14.42 -6.55
N ALA A 35 -11.73 14.90 -5.84
CA ALA A 35 -11.11 14.18 -4.74
C ALA A 35 -12.00 14.12 -3.48
N ASP A 36 -12.94 15.05 -3.31
CA ASP A 36 -13.88 15.08 -2.17
C ASP A 36 -14.95 13.99 -2.28
N GLU A 37 -15.20 13.45 -3.49
CA GLU A 37 -16.03 12.25 -3.68
C GLU A 37 -15.32 10.96 -3.25
N GLY A 38 -14.06 11.08 -2.79
CA GLY A 38 -13.31 9.97 -2.22
C GLY A 38 -13.96 9.41 -0.96
N ALA A 39 -14.15 8.09 -0.93
CA ALA A 39 -14.75 7.42 0.22
C ALA A 39 -13.75 7.13 1.35
N TYR A 40 -12.45 7.23 1.08
CA TYR A 40 -11.39 6.88 2.02
C TYR A 40 -10.05 7.54 1.73
N ASP A 41 -9.15 7.49 2.71
CA ASP A 41 -7.74 7.82 2.57
C ASP A 41 -6.90 6.54 2.58
N ILE A 42 -5.90 6.45 1.71
CA ILE A 42 -5.00 5.29 1.63
C ILE A 42 -3.67 5.68 2.28
N LYS A 43 -3.24 4.91 3.29
CA LYS A 43 -1.92 5.03 3.92
C LYS A 43 -1.13 3.74 3.73
N LEU A 44 0.15 3.86 3.42
CA LEU A 44 1.05 2.71 3.40
C LEU A 44 1.64 2.47 4.79
N SER A 45 1.58 1.23 5.28
CA SER A 45 2.22 0.81 6.53
C SER A 45 3.10 -0.42 6.33
N PHE A 46 4.28 -0.42 6.95
CA PHE A 46 5.13 -1.61 7.02
C PHE A 46 4.76 -2.43 8.27
N GLN A 47 4.64 -3.74 8.11
CA GLN A 47 4.17 -4.63 9.18
C GLN A 47 5.29 -5.51 9.71
N GLU A 48 5.86 -6.31 8.82
CA GLU A 48 6.87 -7.29 9.20
C GLU A 48 7.70 -7.70 8.00
N TYR A 49 8.86 -8.27 8.33
CA TYR A 49 9.69 -9.00 7.39
C TYR A 49 9.71 -10.46 7.78
N ASP A 50 9.25 -11.31 6.87
CA ASP A 50 9.32 -12.75 6.99
C ASP A 50 10.65 -13.23 6.41
N GLU A 51 11.61 -13.52 7.30
CA GLU A 51 12.93 -14.04 6.92
C GLU A 51 12.84 -15.41 6.24
N GLY A 52 11.91 -16.26 6.67
CA GLY A 52 11.75 -17.62 6.13
C GLY A 52 11.22 -17.62 4.70
N ALA A 53 10.29 -16.72 4.40
CA ALA A 53 9.72 -16.53 3.06
C ALA A 53 10.47 -15.48 2.23
N SER A 54 11.47 -14.79 2.79
CA SER A 54 12.14 -13.62 2.19
C SER A 54 11.10 -12.62 1.65
N MET A 55 10.17 -12.22 2.50
CA MET A 55 8.99 -11.46 2.09
C MET A 55 8.76 -10.26 3.02
N LEU A 56 8.63 -9.07 2.44
CA LEU A 56 8.22 -7.87 3.13
C LEU A 56 6.69 -7.74 3.09
N ARG A 57 6.07 -7.55 4.26
CA ARG A 57 4.62 -7.33 4.36
C ARG A 57 4.34 -5.86 4.61
N PHE A 58 3.57 -5.28 3.70
CA PHE A 58 2.99 -3.95 3.84
C PHE A 58 1.46 -4.05 3.85
N TYR A 59 0.80 -3.03 4.39
CA TYR A 59 -0.62 -2.81 4.19
C TYR A 59 -0.88 -1.47 3.52
N LEU A 60 -1.85 -1.47 2.61
CA LEU A 60 -2.54 -0.27 2.17
C LEU A 60 -3.77 -0.12 3.07
N ASP A 61 -3.64 0.71 4.09
CA ASP A 61 -4.67 1.01 5.07
C ASP A 61 -5.64 2.04 4.50
N LEU A 62 -6.89 1.64 4.36
CA LEU A 62 -8.02 2.42 3.88
C LEU A 62 -8.79 2.96 5.08
N TYR A 63 -8.64 4.25 5.33
CA TYR A 63 -9.33 4.99 6.38
C TYR A 63 -10.60 5.61 5.81
N GLU A 64 -11.75 5.23 6.32
CA GLU A 64 -13.03 5.78 5.89
C GLU A 64 -13.12 7.29 6.15
N ARG A 65 -13.54 8.05 5.14
CA ARG A 65 -13.82 9.49 5.28
C ARG A 65 -15.21 9.71 5.90
N PRO A 66 -15.38 10.78 6.70
CA PRO A 66 -16.65 11.04 7.37
C PRO A 66 -17.79 11.23 6.37
N GLY A 67 -18.85 10.42 6.50
CA GLY A 67 -20.04 10.49 5.63
C GLY A 67 -20.02 9.54 4.43
N CYS A 68 -18.90 8.85 4.17
CA CYS A 68 -18.79 7.84 3.13
C CYS A 68 -18.78 6.45 3.75
N CYS A 69 -19.63 5.53 3.28
CA CYS A 69 -19.64 4.15 3.79
C CYS A 69 -18.63 3.29 3.02
N LEU A 70 -17.53 2.90 3.67
CA LEU A 70 -16.45 2.14 3.04
C LEU A 70 -16.92 0.79 2.50
N VAL A 71 -17.87 0.16 3.21
CA VAL A 71 -18.43 -1.14 2.84
C VAL A 71 -19.14 -1.07 1.49
N CYS A 72 -19.83 0.03 1.19
CA CYS A 72 -20.50 0.22 -0.09
C CYS A 72 -19.50 0.41 -1.23
N SER A 73 -18.41 1.16 -0.99
CA SER A 73 -17.33 1.41 -1.95
C SER A 73 -16.51 0.15 -2.27
N LEU A 74 -16.47 -0.82 -1.36
CA LEU A 74 -15.72 -2.08 -1.48
C LEU A 74 -16.45 -3.19 -2.24
N THR A 75 -17.70 -2.96 -2.67
CA THR A 75 -18.54 -4.01 -3.27
C THR A 75 -18.09 -4.50 -4.66
N HIS A 76 -17.15 -3.82 -5.34
CA HIS A 76 -16.71 -4.20 -6.68
C HIS A 76 -15.18 -4.08 -6.88
N GLY A 77 -14.46 -5.21 -6.82
CA GLY A 77 -13.21 -5.42 -7.57
C GLY A 77 -11.99 -4.51 -7.26
N LEU A 78 -12.00 -3.77 -6.16
CA LEU A 78 -11.00 -2.77 -5.79
C LEU A 78 -9.52 -3.22 -5.92
N PRO A 79 -9.13 -4.45 -5.51
CA PRO A 79 -7.75 -4.92 -5.67
C PRO A 79 -7.30 -4.99 -7.14
N GLY A 80 -8.24 -5.29 -8.05
CA GLY A 80 -7.99 -5.32 -9.49
C GLY A 80 -7.87 -3.93 -10.10
N VAL A 81 -8.59 -2.94 -9.56
CA VAL A 81 -8.46 -1.52 -9.94
C VAL A 81 -7.09 -1.00 -9.50
N PHE A 82 -6.71 -1.21 -8.23
CA PHE A 82 -5.44 -0.72 -7.68
C PHE A 82 -4.24 -1.28 -8.44
N SER A 83 -4.28 -2.56 -8.82
CA SER A 83 -3.21 -3.19 -9.61
C SER A 83 -3.02 -2.59 -11.01
N ARG A 84 -4.05 -1.94 -11.56
CA ARG A 84 -4.05 -1.39 -12.93
C ARG A 84 -4.08 0.13 -12.97
N HIS A 85 -4.27 0.80 -11.83
CA HIS A 85 -4.48 2.23 -11.80
C HIS A 85 -3.13 2.98 -11.89
N PRO A 86 -2.95 3.87 -12.87
CA PRO A 86 -1.67 4.57 -13.09
C PRO A 86 -1.33 5.55 -11.96
N VAL A 87 -2.31 5.99 -11.17
CA VAL A 87 -2.09 6.91 -10.03
C VAL A 87 -1.63 6.18 -8.77
N ILE A 88 -2.26 5.05 -8.44
CA ILE A 88 -1.84 4.23 -7.29
C ILE A 88 -0.46 3.63 -7.57
N ASP A 89 -0.24 3.18 -8.82
CA ASP A 89 1.01 2.65 -9.33
C ASP A 89 1.75 1.74 -8.34
N ILE A 90 1.10 0.63 -7.98
CA ILE A 90 1.69 -0.37 -7.08
C ILE A 90 3.03 -0.88 -7.62
N LYS A 91 3.16 -0.98 -8.94
CA LYS A 91 4.41 -1.40 -9.58
C LYS A 91 5.53 -0.38 -9.33
N GLY A 92 5.25 0.92 -9.52
CA GLY A 92 6.17 2.00 -9.18
C GLY A 92 6.50 2.00 -7.68
N LEU A 93 5.49 1.87 -6.82
CA LEU A 93 5.68 1.80 -5.38
C LEU A 93 6.63 0.67 -4.96
N VAL A 94 6.46 -0.53 -5.52
CA VAL A 94 7.34 -1.67 -5.25
C VAL A 94 8.76 -1.39 -5.73
N ALA A 95 8.93 -0.71 -6.86
CA ALA A 95 10.25 -0.30 -7.35
C ALA A 95 10.90 0.76 -6.43
N ASP A 96 10.14 1.72 -5.93
CA ASP A 96 10.65 2.71 -4.97
C ASP A 96 11.01 2.05 -3.62
N ILE A 97 10.21 1.08 -3.15
CA ILE A 97 10.54 0.25 -1.99
C ILE A 97 11.86 -0.51 -2.21
N GLU A 98 12.06 -1.12 -3.38
CA GLU A 98 13.32 -1.77 -3.73
C GLU A 98 14.50 -0.78 -3.69
N ARG A 99 14.31 0.45 -4.18
CA ARG A 99 15.35 1.49 -4.12
C ARG A 99 15.71 1.87 -2.69
N GLN A 100 14.73 1.89 -1.77
CA GLN A 100 14.99 2.12 -0.33
C GLN A 100 15.81 0.99 0.31
N LEU A 101 15.76 -0.23 -0.25
CA LEU A 101 16.61 -1.32 0.22
C LEU A 101 18.09 -1.08 -0.12
N ASP A 102 18.43 -0.11 -0.98
CA ASP A 102 19.79 0.33 -1.31
C ASP A 102 20.68 -0.83 -1.77
N GLY A 103 20.15 -1.70 -2.63
CA GLY A 103 20.85 -2.87 -3.15
C GLY A 103 21.07 -4.00 -2.13
N ARG A 104 20.45 -3.95 -0.94
CA ARG A 104 20.49 -5.06 0.04
C ARG A 104 19.67 -6.25 -0.41
N ALA A 105 18.58 -6.00 -1.13
CA ALA A 105 17.73 -7.01 -1.73
C ALA A 105 17.00 -6.44 -2.95
N ARG A 106 16.58 -7.33 -3.84
CA ARG A 106 15.81 -7.02 -5.04
C ARG A 106 14.41 -7.61 -4.94
N CYS A 107 13.40 -6.91 -5.43
CA CYS A 107 12.06 -7.44 -5.58
C CYS A 107 12.05 -8.47 -6.71
N VAL A 108 11.61 -9.69 -6.39
CA VAL A 108 11.45 -10.76 -7.39
C VAL A 108 9.99 -10.91 -7.84
N ASP A 109 9.05 -10.67 -6.93
CA ASP A 109 7.62 -10.75 -7.22
C ASP A 109 6.85 -9.93 -6.17
N TRP A 110 5.62 -9.53 -6.47
CA TRP A 110 4.74 -8.88 -5.50
C TRP A 110 3.29 -9.29 -5.71
N LYS A 111 2.53 -9.37 -4.62
CA LYS A 111 1.14 -9.79 -4.64
C LYS A 111 0.30 -8.92 -3.72
N LEU A 112 -0.78 -8.40 -4.27
CA LEU A 112 -1.87 -7.82 -3.49
C LEU A 112 -2.79 -8.94 -3.00
N GLY A 113 -3.03 -8.96 -1.70
CA GLY A 113 -4.03 -9.81 -1.07
C GLY A 113 -5.44 -9.25 -1.21
N THR A 114 -6.38 -9.92 -0.57
CA THR A 114 -7.76 -9.43 -0.48
C THR A 114 -7.88 -8.37 0.61
N THR A 115 -8.83 -7.45 0.44
CA THR A 115 -9.16 -6.46 1.48
C THR A 115 -9.57 -7.16 2.77
N GLN A 116 -8.95 -6.78 3.88
CA GLN A 116 -9.23 -7.30 5.21
C GLN A 116 -9.86 -6.20 6.06
N GLN A 117 -11.01 -6.48 6.66
CA GLN A 117 -11.62 -5.56 7.62
C GLN A 117 -10.86 -5.66 8.95
N ARG A 118 -10.16 -4.58 9.33
CA ARG A 118 -9.41 -4.50 10.60
C ARG A 118 -10.21 -3.76 11.68
N GLY A 119 -11.16 -2.93 11.28
CA GLY A 119 -12.09 -2.22 12.17
C GLY A 119 -13.36 -1.79 11.44
N LYS A 120 -14.22 -1.01 12.12
CA LYS A 120 -15.45 -0.48 11.52
C LYS A 120 -15.15 0.45 10.34
N SER A 121 -14.17 1.33 10.50
CA SER A 121 -13.81 2.38 9.54
C SER A 121 -12.38 2.22 9.01
N LEU A 122 -11.78 1.04 9.20
CA LEU A 122 -10.41 0.73 8.76
C LEU A 122 -10.38 -0.64 8.07
N HIS A 123 -9.98 -0.63 6.80
CA HIS A 123 -9.74 -1.84 6.02
C HIS A 123 -8.32 -1.81 5.49
N SER A 124 -7.69 -2.97 5.34
CA SER A 124 -6.28 -3.05 4.93
C SER A 124 -6.14 -4.04 3.78
N ILE A 125 -5.42 -3.65 2.73
CA ILE A 125 -5.08 -4.55 1.62
C ILE A 125 -3.62 -5.00 1.82
N PRO A 126 -3.35 -6.32 2.01
CA PRO A 126 -1.98 -6.83 2.12
C PRO A 126 -1.22 -6.61 0.81
N LEU A 127 -0.05 -6.00 0.89
CA LEU A 127 0.94 -5.98 -0.18
C LEU A 127 2.13 -6.82 0.28
N ASN A 128 2.26 -8.02 -0.28
CA ASN A 128 3.37 -8.91 0.00
C ASN A 128 4.41 -8.75 -1.12
N ILE A 129 5.61 -8.32 -0.76
CA ILE A 129 6.72 -8.12 -1.70
C ILE A 129 7.75 -9.22 -1.41
N PHE A 130 7.93 -10.12 -2.38
CA PHE A 130 8.93 -11.17 -2.32
C PHE A 130 10.26 -10.60 -2.76
N ILE A 131 11.27 -10.76 -1.92
CA ILE A 131 12.61 -10.25 -2.17
C ILE A 131 13.62 -11.40 -2.26
N ALA A 132 14.69 -11.18 -3.00
CA ALA A 132 15.86 -12.04 -3.02
C ALA A 132 17.10 -11.20 -2.69
N PRO A 133 18.17 -11.82 -2.16
CA PRO A 133 19.46 -11.15 -2.06
C PRO A 133 19.87 -10.61 -3.45
N ALA A 134 20.38 -9.38 -3.46
CA ALA A 134 20.82 -8.69 -4.67
C ALA A 134 22.07 -9.33 -5.26
#